data_AF-A0A2V9VKM7-F1
#
_entry.id   AF-A0A2V9VKM7-F1
#
_cell.length_a   1.000
_cell.length_b   1.000
_cell.length_c   1.000
_cell.angle_alpha   90.00
_cell.angle_beta   90.00
_cell.angle_gamma   90.00
#
_symmetry.space_group_name_H-M   'P 1'
#
loop_
_entity.id
_entity.type
_entity.pdbx_description
1 polymer ?
#
loop_
_entity_poly.entity_id
_entity_poly.type
_entity_poly.pdbx_seq_one_letter_code
_entity_poly.pdbx_strand_id
1 'polypeptide(L)'
;MAKLRYALCIAVLNVLPLSGITFAQDAASKADPKDWIQLFNGKNLDGWTVKIAKHKMGENFGNIFRVEDGLLKISYDQYDKFDGQFGHVFYKDRFSYYLVAVEYRFVGEQAKGAPDWAYRNNGIMVHSQSAESMG
;
A
#
# COMPACT_ATOMS: atom_id res chain seq x y z
N MET A 1 63.69 -3.29 -4.32
CA MET A 1 64.13 -4.40 -3.46
C MET A 1 64.12 -3.95 -2.01
N ALA A 2 63.18 -4.44 -1.21
CA ALA A 2 63.25 -4.40 0.26
C ALA A 2 62.46 -5.60 0.79
N LYS A 3 63.18 -6.51 1.47
CA LYS A 3 62.66 -7.74 2.09
C LYS A 3 61.93 -7.37 3.37
N LEU A 4 60.67 -7.75 3.52
CA LEU A 4 60.01 -7.76 4.83
C LEU A 4 59.96 -9.19 5.36
N ARG A 5 60.58 -9.37 6.51
CA ARG A 5 60.77 -10.65 7.22
C ARG A 5 59.55 -10.94 8.09
N TYR A 6 59.10 -12.19 8.08
CA TYR A 6 58.07 -12.71 8.97
C TYR A 6 58.49 -12.64 10.44
N ALA A 7 57.56 -12.25 11.31
CA ALA A 7 57.58 -12.60 12.72
C ALA A 7 56.30 -13.40 13.00
N LEU A 8 56.49 -14.70 13.23
CA LEU A 8 55.47 -15.64 13.66
C LEU A 8 55.26 -15.44 15.16
N CYS A 9 54.12 -14.89 15.57
CA CYS A 9 53.66 -14.96 16.96
C CYS A 9 52.45 -15.89 17.02
N ILE A 10 52.69 -17.12 17.45
CA ILE A 10 51.63 -18.05 17.86
C ILE A 10 51.14 -17.58 19.23
N ALA A 11 50.04 -16.83 19.25
CA ALA A 11 49.26 -16.64 20.46
C ALA A 11 48.11 -17.65 20.43
N VAL A 12 48.30 -18.77 21.15
CA VAL A 12 47.21 -19.67 21.51
C VAL A 12 46.36 -18.92 22.54
N LEU A 13 45.20 -18.41 22.15
CA LEU A 13 44.18 -17.94 23.08
C LEU A 13 42.93 -18.80 22.94
N ASN A 14 42.52 -19.35 24.08
CA ASN A 14 41.45 -20.31 24.26
C ASN A 14 40.14 -19.89 23.56
N VAL A 15 39.66 -20.77 22.68
CA VAL A 15 38.33 -20.72 22.09
C VAL A 15 37.32 -21.14 23.16
N LEU A 16 36.67 -20.18 23.80
CA LEU A 16 35.37 -20.41 24.40
C LEU A 16 34.38 -20.63 23.25
N PRO A 17 33.59 -21.72 23.23
CA PRO A 17 32.50 -21.82 22.28
C PRO A 17 31.46 -20.77 22.67
N LEU A 18 31.54 -19.59 22.04
CA LEU A 18 30.37 -18.73 21.92
C LEU A 18 29.37 -19.57 21.15
N SER A 19 28.44 -20.21 21.87
CA SER A 19 27.27 -20.85 21.29
C SER A 19 26.64 -19.85 20.36
N GLY A 20 26.81 -20.08 19.05
CA GLY A 20 26.33 -19.19 18.02
C GLY A 20 24.84 -19.00 18.22
N ILE A 21 24.45 -17.77 18.57
CA ILE A 21 23.09 -17.33 18.33
C ILE A 21 23.02 -17.22 16.81
N THR A 22 22.72 -18.34 16.17
CA THR A 22 22.30 -18.38 14.78
C THR A 22 20.98 -17.62 14.78
N PHE A 23 21.02 -16.33 14.43
CA PHE A 23 19.82 -15.68 13.95
C PHE A 23 19.43 -16.50 12.72
N ALA A 24 18.43 -17.37 12.89
CA ALA A 24 17.71 -17.91 11.77
C ALA A 24 17.18 -16.67 11.04
N GLN A 25 17.86 -16.28 9.98
CA GLN A 25 17.33 -15.36 9.02
C GLN A 25 16.15 -16.13 8.43
N ASP A 26 14.97 -15.89 8.99
CA ASP A 26 13.72 -16.30 8.36
C ASP A 26 13.86 -15.81 6.93
N ALA A 27 14.10 -16.75 6.03
CA ALA A 27 13.98 -16.51 4.62
C ALA A 27 12.50 -16.23 4.46
N ALA A 28 12.12 -14.95 4.58
CA ALA A 28 10.84 -14.46 4.11
C ALA A 28 10.78 -14.92 2.65
N SER A 29 10.11 -16.03 2.43
CA SER A 29 9.88 -16.63 1.13
C SER A 29 9.40 -15.48 0.25
N LYS A 30 10.22 -15.06 -0.71
CA LYS A 30 9.77 -14.09 -1.71
C LYS A 30 8.56 -14.74 -2.37
N ALA A 31 7.38 -14.17 -2.13
CA ALA A 31 6.13 -14.66 -2.71
C ALA A 31 6.34 -14.84 -4.22
N ASP A 32 6.02 -16.01 -4.75
CA ASP A 32 6.13 -16.28 -6.18
C ASP A 32 5.18 -15.31 -6.89
N PRO A 33 5.56 -14.66 -8.01
CA PRO A 33 4.63 -13.87 -8.81
C PRO A 33 3.29 -14.57 -9.10
N LYS A 34 3.26 -15.90 -9.12
CA LYS A 34 2.04 -16.71 -9.25
C LYS A 34 1.10 -16.66 -8.04
N ASP A 35 1.59 -16.28 -6.87
CA ASP A 35 0.82 -16.16 -5.64
C ASP A 35 0.09 -14.80 -5.55
N TRP A 36 0.45 -13.85 -6.41
CA TRP A 36 -0.16 -12.52 -6.45
C TRP A 36 -1.35 -12.48 -7.40
N ILE A 37 -2.47 -11.95 -6.93
CA ILE A 37 -3.66 -11.67 -7.74
C ILE A 37 -3.68 -10.17 -8.05
N GLN A 38 -3.69 -9.83 -9.34
CA GLN A 38 -3.80 -8.44 -9.78
C GLN A 38 -5.24 -7.95 -9.59
N LEU A 39 -5.47 -7.07 -8.61
CA LEU A 39 -6.81 -6.56 -8.29
C LEU A 39 -7.28 -5.42 -9.21
N PHE A 40 -6.35 -4.59 -9.68
CA PHE A 40 -6.64 -3.47 -10.59
C PHE A 40 -6.11 -3.77 -11.98
N ASN A 41 -6.97 -3.67 -12.99
CA ASN A 41 -6.64 -4.07 -14.36
C ASN A 41 -5.97 -2.97 -15.21
N GLY A 42 -5.81 -1.75 -14.67
CA GLY A 42 -5.22 -0.62 -15.38
C GLY A 42 -6.10 0.00 -16.48
N LYS A 43 -7.37 -0.42 -16.61
CA LYS A 43 -8.25 0.00 -17.71
C LYS A 43 -9.55 0.61 -17.23
N ASN A 44 -10.15 0.05 -16.19
CA ASN A 44 -11.43 0.49 -15.66
C ASN A 44 -11.61 0.02 -14.20
N LEU A 45 -12.81 0.23 -13.66
CA LEU A 45 -13.19 -0.18 -12.30
C LEU A 45 -13.97 -1.50 -12.28
N ASP A 46 -13.78 -2.38 -13.26
CA ASP A 46 -14.47 -3.69 -13.26
C ASP A 46 -14.08 -4.48 -12.00
N GLY A 47 -15.10 -4.93 -11.25
CA GLY A 47 -14.92 -5.58 -9.95
C GLY A 47 -14.75 -4.62 -8.77
N TRP A 48 -14.90 -3.31 -8.99
CA TRP A 48 -14.87 -2.28 -7.95
C TRP A 48 -16.20 -1.52 -7.89
N THR A 49 -16.73 -1.31 -6.68
CA THR A 49 -17.94 -0.53 -6.45
C THR A 49 -17.61 0.78 -5.76
N VAL A 50 -18.01 1.91 -6.36
CA VAL A 50 -17.86 3.24 -5.75
C VAL A 50 -18.93 3.44 -4.68
N LYS A 51 -18.54 4.02 -3.55
CA LYS A 51 -19.46 4.59 -2.56
C LYS A 51 -18.92 5.91 -2.07
N ILE A 52 -19.69 6.97 -2.30
CA ILE A 52 -19.41 8.32 -1.82
C ILE A 52 -20.49 8.69 -0.81
N ALA A 53 -20.11 9.30 0.31
CA ALA A 53 -21.07 9.83 1.27
C ALA A 53 -22.02 10.83 0.58
N LYS A 54 -23.31 10.78 0.96
CA LYS A 54 -24.40 11.58 0.34
C LYS A 54 -24.83 11.18 -1.08
N HIS A 55 -24.20 10.17 -1.69
CA HIS A 55 -24.55 9.65 -3.01
C HIS A 55 -24.96 8.18 -2.98
N LYS A 56 -25.65 7.75 -4.04
CA LYS A 56 -26.07 6.35 -4.17
C LYS A 56 -24.86 5.45 -4.38
N MET A 57 -24.98 4.19 -3.96
CA MET A 57 -23.96 3.18 -4.24
C MET A 57 -23.81 3.00 -5.75
N GLY A 58 -22.57 2.92 -6.22
CA GLY A 58 -22.21 2.82 -7.65
C GLY A 58 -22.13 4.18 -8.37
N GLU A 59 -22.57 5.28 -7.74
CA GLU A 59 -22.50 6.61 -8.32
C GLU A 59 -21.14 7.26 -8.08
N ASN A 60 -20.38 7.50 -9.16
CA ASN A 60 -19.11 8.23 -9.11
C ASN A 60 -19.35 9.75 -9.29
N PHE A 61 -20.05 10.35 -8.34
CA PHE A 61 -20.38 11.78 -8.38
C PHE A 61 -19.10 12.63 -8.47
N GLY A 62 -19.13 13.67 -9.31
CA GLY A 62 -17.98 14.53 -9.62
C GLY A 62 -16.76 13.77 -10.16
N ASN A 63 -16.97 12.55 -10.66
CA ASN A 63 -15.97 11.71 -11.30
C ASN A 63 -14.70 11.56 -10.44
N ILE A 64 -14.82 11.30 -9.13
CA ILE A 64 -13.65 11.26 -8.23
C ILE A 64 -12.66 10.16 -8.64
N PHE A 65 -13.18 8.97 -8.93
CA PHE A 65 -12.38 7.80 -9.29
C PHE A 65 -12.26 7.69 -10.80
N ARG A 66 -11.05 7.85 -11.34
CA ARG A 66 -10.78 7.82 -12.78
C ARG A 66 -9.69 6.82 -13.09
N VAL A 67 -9.78 6.17 -14.24
CA VAL A 67 -8.69 5.37 -14.78
C VAL A 67 -8.08 6.09 -15.97
N GLU A 68 -6.84 6.52 -15.80
CA GLU A 68 -6.10 7.30 -16.79
C GLU A 68 -4.65 6.83 -16.81
N ASP A 69 -4.09 6.60 -18.00
CA ASP A 69 -2.70 6.18 -18.18
C ASP A 69 -2.31 4.91 -17.41
N GLY A 70 -3.26 4.00 -17.21
CA GLY A 70 -3.03 2.78 -16.42
C GLY A 70 -3.14 2.95 -14.91
N LEU A 71 -3.50 4.15 -14.43
CA LEU A 71 -3.54 4.50 -13.01
C LEU A 71 -4.96 4.75 -12.54
N LEU A 72 -5.29 4.25 -11.34
CA LEU A 72 -6.46 4.71 -10.60
C LEU A 72 -6.14 6.07 -9.96
N LYS A 73 -6.66 7.15 -10.55
CA LYS A 73 -6.56 8.51 -10.03
C LYS A 73 -7.77 8.82 -9.17
N ILE A 74 -7.52 9.45 -8.03
CA ILE A 74 -8.54 9.86 -7.05
C ILE A 74 -8.40 11.37 -6.89
N SER A 75 -9.40 12.15 -7.34
CA SER A 75 -9.33 13.61 -7.36
C SER A 75 -10.68 14.25 -7.04
N TYR A 76 -10.65 15.32 -6.25
CA TYR A 76 -11.82 16.17 -5.95
C TYR A 76 -11.81 17.47 -6.77
N ASP A 77 -11.05 17.53 -7.86
CA ASP A 77 -10.90 18.74 -8.71
C ASP A 77 -12.20 19.26 -9.34
N GLN A 78 -13.25 18.44 -9.43
CA GLN A 78 -14.57 18.82 -9.93
C GLN A 78 -15.54 19.27 -8.81
N TYR A 79 -15.06 19.37 -7.56
CA TYR A 79 -15.87 19.79 -6.43
C TYR A 79 -15.57 21.24 -6.04
N ASP A 80 -16.63 22.04 -5.86
CA ASP A 80 -16.49 23.38 -5.29
C ASP A 80 -16.04 23.36 -3.82
N LYS A 81 -16.54 22.36 -3.07
CA LYS A 81 -16.18 22.08 -1.67
C LYS A 81 -16.29 20.59 -1.38
N PHE A 82 -15.44 20.09 -0.50
CA PHE A 82 -15.43 18.69 -0.07
C PHE A 82 -16.77 18.26 0.56
N ASP A 83 -17.34 19.10 1.42
CA ASP A 83 -18.66 18.91 2.04
C ASP A 83 -18.85 17.55 2.74
N GLY A 84 -17.78 16.95 3.27
CA GLY A 84 -17.85 15.65 3.94
C GLY A 84 -18.16 14.48 2.99
N GLN A 85 -17.94 14.64 1.68
CA GLN A 85 -18.20 13.62 0.67
C GLN A 85 -17.02 12.65 0.54
N PHE A 86 -16.75 11.91 1.62
CA PHE A 86 -15.72 10.87 1.64
C PHE A 86 -16.05 9.78 0.61
N GLY A 87 -15.09 9.49 -0.27
CA GLY A 87 -15.23 8.51 -1.33
C GLY A 87 -14.40 7.27 -1.05
N HIS A 88 -14.98 6.10 -1.31
CA HIS A 88 -14.32 4.80 -1.23
C HIS A 88 -14.65 3.95 -2.48
N VAL A 89 -13.76 3.03 -2.82
CA VAL A 89 -14.01 1.95 -3.79
C VAL A 89 -13.81 0.59 -3.12
N PHE A 90 -14.73 -0.33 -3.37
CA PHE A 90 -14.78 -1.65 -2.74
C PHE A 90 -14.52 -2.73 -3.77
N TYR A 91 -13.53 -3.60 -3.51
CA TYR A 91 -13.31 -4.77 -4.34
C TYR A 91 -14.42 -5.80 -4.10
N LYS A 92 -14.86 -6.46 -5.18
CA LYS A 92 -15.98 -7.43 -5.17
C LYS A 92 -15.78 -8.62 -4.23
N ASP A 93 -14.54 -9.08 -4.06
CA ASP A 93 -14.23 -10.28 -3.30
C ASP A 93 -13.77 -9.94 -1.89
N ARG A 94 -14.07 -10.84 -0.93
CA ARG A 94 -13.67 -10.70 0.47
C ARG A 94 -12.52 -11.64 0.78
N PHE A 95 -11.51 -11.12 1.46
CA PHE A 95 -10.32 -11.87 1.87
C PHE A 95 -10.21 -11.94 3.39
N SER A 96 -9.64 -13.02 3.91
CA SER A 96 -9.40 -13.23 5.35
C SER A 96 -7.92 -13.13 5.72
N TYR A 97 -7.05 -13.82 4.99
CA TYR A 97 -5.60 -13.82 5.18
C TYR A 97 -4.90 -13.50 3.87
N TYR A 98 -4.18 -12.39 3.83
CA TYR A 98 -3.58 -11.90 2.59
C TYR A 98 -2.41 -10.96 2.90
N LEU A 99 -1.55 -10.82 1.90
CA LEU A 99 -0.67 -9.68 1.74
C LEU A 99 -1.25 -8.79 0.66
N VAL A 100 -1.25 -7.48 0.90
CA VAL A 100 -1.68 -6.49 -0.10
C VAL A 100 -0.52 -5.55 -0.40
N ALA A 101 -0.31 -5.28 -1.67
CA ALA A 101 0.71 -4.37 -2.16
C ALA A 101 0.07 -3.31 -3.06
N VAL A 102 0.51 -2.07 -2.91
CA VAL A 102 0.10 -0.94 -3.73
C VAL A 102 1.26 0.02 -3.90
N GLU A 103 1.44 0.52 -5.11
CA GLU A 103 2.30 1.67 -5.37
C GLU A 103 1.42 2.90 -5.49
N TYR A 104 1.75 3.96 -4.75
CA TYR A 104 0.96 5.19 -4.75
C TYR A 104 1.86 6.43 -4.67
N ARG A 105 1.30 7.56 -5.07
CA ARG A 105 1.88 8.89 -4.86
C ARG A 105 0.78 9.92 -4.65
N PHE A 106 1.06 10.92 -3.82
CA PHE A 106 0.20 12.09 -3.71
C PHE A 106 0.61 13.15 -4.74
N VAL A 107 -0.38 13.73 -5.42
CA VAL A 107 -0.22 14.82 -6.38
C VAL A 107 -1.34 15.84 -6.18
N GLY A 108 -1.17 17.03 -6.74
CA GLY A 108 -2.17 18.10 -6.63
C GLY A 108 -2.30 18.68 -5.24
N GLU A 109 -3.42 19.37 -5.02
CA GLU A 109 -3.72 20.13 -3.80
C GLU A 109 -4.87 19.49 -3.01
N GLN A 110 -4.93 19.77 -1.71
CA GLN A 110 -6.03 19.31 -0.86
C GLN A 110 -7.38 19.90 -1.31
N ALA A 111 -8.43 19.07 -1.28
CA ALA A 111 -9.77 19.50 -1.62
C ALA A 111 -10.23 20.65 -0.71
N LYS A 112 -10.83 21.68 -1.31
CA LYS A 112 -11.29 22.86 -0.57
C LYS A 112 -12.33 22.48 0.49
N GLY A 113 -12.08 22.87 1.75
CA GLY A 113 -12.96 22.57 2.88
C GLY A 113 -12.88 21.11 3.37
N ALA A 114 -11.89 20.33 2.92
CA ALA A 114 -11.53 19.08 3.57
C ALA A 114 -10.87 19.36 4.93
N PRO A 115 -11.02 18.48 5.93
CA PRO A 115 -10.40 18.66 7.25
C PRO A 115 -8.87 18.75 7.18
N ASP A 116 -8.24 19.53 8.07
CA ASP A 116 -6.78 19.71 8.08
C ASP A 116 -6.02 18.39 8.26
N TRP A 117 -6.58 17.44 9.02
CA TRP A 117 -6.01 16.10 9.20
C TRP A 117 -6.05 15.22 7.94
N ALA A 118 -6.81 15.62 6.92
CA ALA A 118 -6.97 14.88 5.67
C ALA A 118 -5.94 15.27 4.60
N TYR A 119 -4.94 16.12 4.93
CA TYR A 119 -3.87 16.47 3.99
C TYR A 119 -3.11 15.21 3.55
N ARG A 120 -3.13 14.93 2.23
CA ARG A 120 -2.55 13.71 1.66
C ARG A 120 -3.01 12.45 2.39
N ASN A 121 -4.29 12.38 2.72
CA ASN A 121 -4.89 11.22 3.37
C ASN A 121 -5.59 10.35 2.34
N ASN A 122 -4.99 9.19 2.09
CA ASN A 122 -5.57 8.10 1.32
C ASN A 122 -4.94 6.78 1.82
N GLY A 123 -5.59 5.65 1.58
CA GLY A 123 -5.03 4.36 1.97
C GLY A 123 -5.97 3.20 1.67
N ILE A 124 -5.46 2.00 1.93
CA ILE A 124 -6.25 0.77 1.86
C ILE A 124 -6.90 0.55 3.22
N MET A 125 -8.23 0.50 3.23
CA MET A 125 -8.99 0.05 4.40
C MET A 125 -9.11 -1.47 4.37
N VAL A 126 -8.49 -2.13 5.35
CA VAL A 126 -8.56 -3.58 5.53
C VAL A 126 -9.71 -3.96 6.47
N HIS A 127 -10.41 -5.06 6.17
CA HIS A 127 -11.55 -5.54 6.97
C HIS A 127 -12.61 -4.46 7.25
N SER A 128 -12.96 -3.70 6.22
CA SER A 128 -13.98 -2.65 6.32
C SER A 128 -15.39 -3.23 6.45
N GLN A 129 -16.32 -2.36 6.83
CA GLN A 129 -17.75 -2.57 6.61
C GLN A 129 -18.06 -2.72 5.10
N SER A 130 -19.26 -3.21 4.77
CA SER A 130 -19.68 -3.31 3.37
C SER A 130 -20.05 -1.93 2.82
N ALA A 131 -20.00 -1.78 1.49
CA ALA A 131 -20.38 -0.52 0.84
C ALA A 131 -21.83 -0.13 1.16
N GLU A 132 -22.73 -1.12 1.25
CA GLU A 132 -24.15 -0.98 1.54
C GLU A 132 -24.42 -0.51 2.98
N SER A 133 -23.56 -0.85 3.93
CA SER A 133 -23.73 -0.44 5.33
C SER A 133 -23.15 0.94 5.64
N MET A 134 -22.40 1.55 4.71
CA MET A 134 -21.87 2.90 4.88
C MET A 134 -22.90 3.95 4.41
N GLY A 135 -23.15 4.95 5.26
CA GLY A 135 -24.02 6.11 4.98
C GLY A 135 -23.43 7.09 3.97
#